data_AF-A0A4Q3HGT8-F1
#
_entry.id   AF-A0A4Q3HGT8-F1
#
_cell.length_a   1.000
_cell.length_b   1.000
_cell.length_c   1.000
_cell.angle_alpha   90.00
_cell.angle_beta   90.00
_cell.angle_gamma   90.00
#
_symmetry.space_group_name_H-M   'P 1'
#
loop_
_entity.id
_entity.type
_entity.pdbx_description
1 polymer ?
#
loop_
_entity_poly.entity_id
_entity_poly.type
_entity_poly.pdbx_seq_one_letter_code
_entity_poly.pdbx_strand_id
1 'polypeptide(L)'
;PSNFAGVQRETSLANCRVDFTFTGRAAHAAAVPELGRSALDAVELMSVGVNYMREHMPSDCRIHYAVLDSGGISPNVVQAHAKVRYVIRAPELPGLLPLIERVKKVAEGAALMTETKVESTILAGVSNLVVNTPLMDAMQDVWESLGPPPFDAADQEFAAKIRATLTPEDIAASWRQERLDERDVPLADFVLPAHGELRQMGGSTDVGDVSWVVPTVQAYGATLAIGTQLHTWQVVAQGKSELAHKGMVSVAKAMAATGLAALESEQLREAAWADLRKRLKGQAYISPMPAGTEPPVAAMTVK
;
A
#
# COMPACT_ATOMS: atom_id res chain seq x y z
N PRO A 1 13.52 1.78 1.06
CA PRO A 1 14.13 2.50 2.20
C PRO A 1 13.59 1.91 3.50
N SER A 2 14.44 1.70 4.49
CA SER A 2 14.09 1.12 5.78
C SER A 2 15.05 1.61 6.87
N ASN A 3 14.68 1.33 8.12
CA ASN A 3 15.54 1.47 9.30
C ASN A 3 16.64 0.40 9.33
N PHE A 4 16.40 -0.76 8.70
CA PHE A 4 17.27 -1.93 8.76
C PHE A 4 17.64 -2.44 7.37
N ALA A 5 18.79 -3.14 7.29
CA ALA A 5 19.23 -3.84 6.09
C ALA A 5 18.75 -5.29 6.15
N GLY A 6 18.26 -5.84 5.04
CA GLY A 6 17.85 -7.24 4.99
C GLY A 6 16.90 -7.57 3.86
N VAL A 7 16.23 -8.71 3.99
CA VAL A 7 15.26 -9.21 3.00
C VAL A 7 13.85 -8.86 3.47
N GLN A 8 13.03 -8.30 2.58
CA GLN A 8 11.60 -8.17 2.84
C GLN A 8 10.94 -9.55 2.77
N ARG A 9 10.55 -10.09 3.93
CA ARG A 9 9.93 -11.43 4.07
C ARG A 9 8.42 -11.38 4.30
N GLU A 10 7.82 -10.19 4.22
CA GLU A 10 6.39 -9.96 4.45
C GLU A 10 5.59 -9.78 3.15
N THR A 11 4.30 -10.17 3.20
CA THR A 11 3.31 -9.83 2.17
C THR A 11 2.64 -8.49 2.45
N SER A 12 2.29 -7.74 1.40
CA SER A 12 1.53 -6.48 1.48
C SER A 12 0.03 -6.71 1.36
N LEU A 13 -0.79 -5.70 1.65
CA LEU A 13 -2.23 -5.73 1.40
C LEU A 13 -2.55 -5.45 -0.06
N ALA A 14 -3.55 -6.14 -0.60
CA ALA A 14 -4.23 -5.73 -1.82
C ALA A 14 -5.12 -4.52 -1.52
N ASN A 15 -5.11 -3.53 -2.42
CA ASN A 15 -5.78 -2.25 -2.18
C ASN A 15 -6.37 -1.67 -3.47
N CYS A 16 -7.57 -1.12 -3.39
CA CYS A 16 -8.22 -0.38 -4.48
C CYS A 16 -8.81 0.94 -3.99
N ARG A 17 -8.69 1.99 -4.80
CA ARG A 17 -9.31 3.30 -4.59
C ARG A 17 -10.33 3.55 -5.68
N VAL A 18 -11.57 3.81 -5.29
CA VAL A 18 -12.69 4.02 -6.21
C VAL A 18 -13.36 5.36 -5.90
N ASP A 19 -13.46 6.21 -6.90
CA ASP A 19 -14.30 7.40 -6.86
C ASP A 19 -15.71 7.03 -7.32
N PHE A 20 -16.71 7.46 -6.54
CA PHE A 20 -18.12 7.38 -6.90
C PHE A 20 -18.66 8.79 -7.06
N THR A 21 -19.14 9.10 -8.26
CA THR A 21 -19.73 10.38 -8.61
C THR A 21 -21.23 10.19 -8.81
N PHE A 22 -22.04 10.85 -8.00
CA PHE A 22 -23.50 10.84 -8.11
C PHE A 22 -23.96 12.08 -8.85
N THR A 23 -24.88 11.89 -9.80
CA THR A 23 -25.52 12.96 -10.57
C THR A 23 -27.03 12.86 -10.41
N GLY A 24 -27.63 13.93 -9.90
CA GLY A 24 -29.05 14.10 -9.66
C GLY A 24 -29.60 15.34 -10.35
N ARG A 25 -30.49 16.06 -9.66
CA ARG A 25 -31.16 17.26 -10.19
C ARG A 25 -31.33 18.32 -9.12
N ALA A 26 -30.89 19.54 -9.41
CA ALA A 26 -31.05 20.65 -8.49
C ALA A 26 -32.51 21.12 -8.46
N ALA A 27 -32.94 21.55 -7.28
CA ALA A 27 -34.21 22.22 -7.04
C ALA A 27 -34.08 23.13 -5.81
N HIS A 28 -35.01 24.07 -5.65
CA HIS A 28 -35.09 24.86 -4.44
C HIS A 28 -35.59 23.99 -3.29
N ALA A 29 -34.75 23.76 -2.27
CA ALA A 29 -35.00 22.76 -1.23
C ALA A 29 -36.27 23.02 -0.40
N ALA A 30 -36.66 24.29 -0.21
CA ALA A 30 -37.88 24.61 0.51
C ALA A 30 -39.14 24.80 -0.35
N ALA A 31 -39.00 25.20 -1.62
CA ALA A 31 -40.13 25.67 -2.43
C ALA A 31 -40.70 24.57 -3.33
N VAL A 32 -39.81 23.76 -3.92
CA VAL A 32 -40.17 22.68 -4.86
C VAL A 32 -39.24 21.46 -4.70
N PRO A 33 -39.03 20.94 -3.47
CA PRO A 33 -38.09 19.82 -3.22
C PRO A 33 -38.40 18.57 -4.05
N GLU A 34 -39.67 18.30 -4.35
CA GLU A 34 -40.15 17.14 -5.11
C GLU A 34 -39.61 17.07 -6.55
N LEU A 35 -39.15 18.22 -7.09
CA LEU A 35 -38.53 18.29 -8.42
C LEU A 35 -37.03 17.96 -8.40
N GLY A 36 -36.40 17.90 -7.22
CA GLY A 36 -34.98 17.62 -7.05
C GLY A 36 -34.68 16.14 -6.88
N ARG A 37 -33.44 15.74 -7.16
CA ARG A 37 -32.87 14.41 -6.85
C ARG A 37 -31.50 14.63 -6.23
N SER A 38 -31.38 14.34 -4.94
CA SER A 38 -30.19 14.68 -4.16
C SER A 38 -29.07 13.66 -4.36
N ALA A 39 -27.98 14.10 -5.01
CA ALA A 39 -26.75 13.33 -5.11
C ALA A 39 -26.03 13.22 -3.76
N LEU A 40 -26.17 14.22 -2.88
CA LEU A 40 -25.59 14.19 -1.54
C LEU A 40 -26.29 13.11 -0.68
N ASP A 41 -27.62 13.01 -0.75
CA ASP A 41 -28.37 11.95 -0.04
C ASP A 41 -27.94 10.57 -0.53
N ALA A 42 -27.61 10.43 -1.82
CA ALA A 42 -27.09 9.17 -2.37
C ALA A 42 -25.71 8.81 -1.78
N VAL A 43 -24.83 9.79 -1.55
CA VAL A 43 -23.55 9.58 -0.84
C VAL A 43 -23.77 9.17 0.62
N GLU A 44 -24.74 9.78 1.30
CA GLU A 44 -25.08 9.41 2.67
C GLU A 44 -25.64 7.98 2.75
N LEU A 45 -26.59 7.63 1.89
CA LEU A 45 -27.17 6.29 1.81
C LEU A 45 -26.15 5.23 1.43
N MET A 46 -25.24 5.54 0.49
CA MET A 46 -24.11 4.67 0.19
C MET A 46 -23.26 4.43 1.44
N SER A 47 -22.96 5.47 2.20
CA SER A 47 -22.15 5.38 3.43
C SER A 47 -22.82 4.53 4.51
N VAL A 48 -24.13 4.69 4.70
CA VAL A 48 -24.93 3.83 5.59
C VAL A 48 -24.92 2.38 5.09
N GLY A 49 -25.13 2.17 3.79
CA GLY A 49 -25.11 0.83 3.19
C GLY A 49 -23.76 0.13 3.35
N VAL A 50 -22.65 0.86 3.16
CA VAL A 50 -21.31 0.30 3.39
C VAL A 50 -21.09 0.01 4.87
N ASN A 51 -21.61 0.82 5.79
CA ASN A 51 -21.50 0.56 7.22
C ASN A 51 -22.17 -0.76 7.62
N TYR A 52 -23.37 -1.05 7.13
CA TYR A 52 -24.01 -2.35 7.36
C TYR A 52 -23.30 -3.49 6.64
N MET A 53 -22.77 -3.25 5.42
CA MET A 53 -22.01 -4.25 4.69
C MET A 53 -20.75 -4.73 5.44
N ARG A 54 -20.14 -3.88 6.28
CA ARG A 54 -18.94 -4.23 7.07
C ARG A 54 -19.16 -5.36 8.06
N GLU A 55 -20.39 -5.55 8.56
CA GLU A 55 -20.72 -6.71 9.41
C GLU A 55 -20.57 -8.03 8.64
N HIS A 56 -20.74 -7.97 7.32
CA HIS A 56 -20.77 -9.14 6.44
C HIS A 56 -19.60 -9.14 5.44
N MET A 57 -18.45 -8.58 5.80
CA MET A 57 -17.18 -8.71 5.06
C MET A 57 -16.16 -9.49 5.89
N PRO A 58 -15.09 -10.05 5.29
CA PRO A 58 -14.01 -10.67 6.05
C PRO A 58 -13.42 -9.73 7.10
N SER A 59 -13.10 -10.25 8.29
CA SER A 59 -12.71 -9.46 9.46
C SER A 59 -11.34 -8.78 9.32
N ASP A 60 -10.55 -9.20 8.35
CA ASP A 60 -9.23 -8.67 7.97
C ASP A 60 -9.29 -7.67 6.80
N CYS A 61 -10.47 -7.48 6.19
CA CYS A 61 -10.69 -6.43 5.19
C CYS A 61 -10.98 -5.08 5.85
N ARG A 62 -10.66 -3.99 5.15
CA ARG A 62 -10.94 -2.62 5.61
C ARG A 62 -11.50 -1.79 4.47
N ILE A 63 -12.46 -0.94 4.80
CA ILE A 63 -13.03 0.04 3.89
C ILE A 63 -12.96 1.41 4.56
N HIS A 64 -12.59 2.46 3.84
CA HIS A 64 -12.56 3.84 4.35
C HIS A 64 -13.06 4.78 3.26
N TYR A 65 -13.53 5.97 3.63
CA TYR A 65 -13.99 6.95 2.65
C TYR A 65 -13.68 8.39 3.03
N ALA A 66 -13.70 9.25 2.03
CA ALA A 66 -13.68 10.70 2.18
C ALA A 66 -14.61 11.33 1.13
N VAL A 67 -15.48 12.24 1.57
CA VAL A 67 -16.29 13.06 0.64
C VAL A 67 -15.37 14.09 -0.01
N LEU A 68 -15.33 14.10 -1.34
CA LEU A 68 -14.47 14.99 -2.13
C LEU A 68 -15.24 16.23 -2.61
N ASP A 69 -16.53 16.09 -2.87
CA ASP A 69 -17.44 17.16 -3.26
C ASP A 69 -18.83 16.86 -2.68
N SER A 70 -19.35 17.78 -1.87
CA SER A 70 -20.69 17.67 -1.28
C SER A 70 -21.80 18.23 -2.18
N GLY A 71 -21.48 18.78 -3.36
CA GLY A 71 -22.47 19.39 -4.26
C GLY A 71 -22.75 20.86 -3.98
N GLY A 72 -21.80 21.54 -3.33
CA GLY A 72 -21.91 22.93 -2.92
C GLY A 72 -22.18 23.10 -1.42
N ILE A 73 -22.33 24.37 -1.01
CA ILE A 73 -22.43 24.78 0.40
C ILE A 73 -23.82 25.33 0.78
N SER A 74 -24.74 25.46 -0.18
CA SER A 74 -26.04 26.08 0.04
C SER A 74 -27.05 25.04 0.50
N PRO A 75 -27.54 25.09 1.76
CA PRO A 75 -28.56 24.14 2.24
C PRO A 75 -29.94 24.37 1.60
N ASN A 76 -30.14 25.51 0.93
CA ASN A 76 -31.39 25.83 0.25
C ASN A 76 -31.48 25.25 -1.17
N VAL A 77 -30.47 24.51 -1.61
CA VAL A 77 -30.39 23.89 -2.94
C VAL A 77 -30.24 22.39 -2.78
N VAL A 78 -31.07 21.60 -3.48
CA VAL A 78 -30.86 20.16 -3.59
C VAL A 78 -29.58 19.90 -4.40
N GLN A 79 -28.63 19.17 -3.82
CA GLN A 79 -27.32 18.95 -4.42
C GLN A 79 -27.44 18.03 -5.64
N ALA A 80 -27.23 18.57 -6.84
CA ALA A 80 -27.34 17.81 -8.09
C ALA A 80 -26.09 16.97 -8.42
N HIS A 81 -25.00 17.17 -7.71
CA HIS A 81 -23.73 16.49 -7.92
C HIS A 81 -23.10 16.22 -6.56
N ALA A 82 -22.49 15.06 -6.38
CA ALA A 82 -21.68 14.78 -5.20
C ALA A 82 -20.64 13.70 -5.52
N LYS A 83 -19.49 13.75 -4.87
CA LYS A 83 -18.39 12.82 -5.12
C LYS A 83 -17.77 12.32 -3.84
N VAL A 84 -17.61 11.00 -3.73
CA VAL A 84 -16.98 10.34 -2.59
C VAL A 84 -15.91 9.35 -3.07
N ARG A 85 -14.78 9.31 -2.36
CA ARG A 85 -13.71 8.33 -2.61
C ARG A 85 -13.74 7.26 -1.55
N TYR A 86 -13.75 6.00 -1.97
CA TYR A 86 -13.57 4.83 -1.10
C TYR A 86 -12.21 4.19 -1.32
N VAL A 87 -11.60 3.72 -0.22
CA VAL A 87 -10.42 2.88 -0.21
C VAL A 87 -10.84 1.52 0.34
N ILE A 88 -10.57 0.46 -0.42
CA ILE A 88 -10.96 -0.92 -0.13
C ILE A 88 -9.67 -1.74 -0.03
N ARG A 89 -9.49 -2.45 1.09
CA ARG A 89 -8.31 -3.28 1.36
C ARG A 89 -8.71 -4.68 1.76
N ALA A 90 -7.96 -5.65 1.25
CA ALA A 90 -8.06 -7.05 1.63
C ALA A 90 -6.66 -7.64 1.76
N PRO A 91 -6.49 -8.74 2.53
CA PRO A 91 -5.23 -9.45 2.62
C PRO A 91 -4.71 -9.93 1.27
N GLU A 92 -5.62 -10.40 0.41
CA GLU A 92 -5.28 -10.98 -0.88
C GLU A 92 -6.20 -10.48 -2.00
N LEU A 93 -5.67 -10.42 -3.22
CA LEU A 93 -6.36 -9.98 -4.43
C LEU A 93 -7.70 -10.70 -4.68
N PRO A 94 -7.84 -12.03 -4.52
CA PRO A 94 -9.11 -12.73 -4.70
C PRO A 94 -10.20 -12.29 -3.72
N GLY A 95 -9.81 -11.81 -2.52
CA GLY A 95 -10.74 -11.23 -1.56
C GLY A 95 -11.11 -9.78 -1.89
N LEU A 96 -10.17 -9.03 -2.49
CA LEU A 96 -10.37 -7.63 -2.86
C LEU A 96 -11.41 -7.47 -3.99
N LEU A 97 -11.26 -8.22 -5.08
CA LEU A 97 -12.11 -8.09 -6.28
C LEU A 97 -13.62 -8.20 -6.00
N PRO A 98 -14.13 -9.26 -5.34
CA PRO A 98 -15.55 -9.34 -5.01
C PRO A 98 -15.99 -8.27 -4.00
N LEU A 99 -15.09 -7.79 -3.14
CA LEU A 99 -15.41 -6.73 -2.19
C LEU A 99 -15.63 -5.39 -2.91
N ILE A 100 -14.83 -5.08 -3.94
CA ILE A 100 -15.03 -3.91 -4.82
C ILE A 100 -16.43 -3.96 -5.45
N GLU A 101 -16.81 -5.11 -6.03
CA GLU A 101 -18.11 -5.27 -6.68
C GLU A 101 -19.28 -5.13 -5.69
N ARG A 102 -19.12 -5.58 -4.45
CA ARG A 102 -20.14 -5.34 -3.41
C ARG A 102 -20.27 -3.87 -3.05
N VAL A 103 -19.16 -3.12 -2.94
CA VAL A 103 -19.22 -1.67 -2.70
C VAL A 103 -19.89 -0.94 -3.87
N LYS A 104 -19.62 -1.35 -5.12
CA LYS A 104 -20.31 -0.81 -6.31
C LYS A 104 -21.81 -1.07 -6.26
N LYS A 105 -22.25 -2.28 -5.90
CA LYS A 105 -23.68 -2.61 -5.73
C LYS A 105 -24.37 -1.75 -4.66
N VAL A 106 -23.67 -1.43 -3.56
CA VAL A 106 -24.19 -0.50 -2.55
C VAL A 106 -24.37 0.91 -3.14
N ALA A 107 -23.40 1.39 -3.92
CA ALA A 107 -23.51 2.68 -4.59
C ALA A 107 -24.67 2.71 -5.61
N GLU A 108 -24.85 1.64 -6.39
CA GLU A 108 -25.99 1.46 -7.30
C GLU A 108 -27.33 1.45 -6.55
N GLY A 109 -27.41 0.77 -5.41
CA GLY A 109 -28.58 0.78 -4.54
C GLY A 109 -28.90 2.17 -3.99
N ALA A 110 -27.87 2.94 -3.60
CA ALA A 110 -28.04 4.32 -3.15
C ALA A 110 -28.52 5.25 -4.28
N ALA A 111 -28.01 5.05 -5.50
CA ALA A 111 -28.48 5.77 -6.68
C ALA A 111 -29.95 5.45 -6.98
N LEU A 112 -30.33 4.17 -6.89
CA LEU A 112 -31.71 3.73 -7.08
C LEU A 112 -32.68 4.35 -6.06
N MET A 113 -32.33 4.33 -4.77
CA MET A 113 -33.17 4.90 -3.69
C MET A 113 -33.42 6.40 -3.85
N THR A 114 -32.51 7.12 -4.52
CA THR A 114 -32.55 8.58 -4.67
C THR A 114 -32.95 9.02 -6.08
N GLU A 115 -33.25 8.08 -6.98
CA GLU A 115 -33.44 8.29 -8.41
C GLU A 115 -32.33 9.16 -9.04
N THR A 116 -31.09 8.93 -8.61
CA THR A 116 -29.88 9.54 -9.17
C THR A 116 -29.12 8.55 -10.06
N LYS A 117 -28.04 9.00 -10.69
CA LYS A 117 -27.10 8.17 -11.43
C LYS A 117 -25.77 8.12 -10.68
N VAL A 118 -25.09 6.98 -10.73
CA VAL A 118 -23.73 6.84 -10.20
C VAL A 118 -22.76 6.39 -11.28
N GLU A 119 -21.60 7.03 -11.31
CA GLU A 119 -20.44 6.60 -12.08
C GLU A 119 -19.33 6.19 -11.09
N SER A 120 -18.70 5.05 -11.34
CA SER A 120 -17.58 4.57 -10.52
C SER A 120 -16.29 4.55 -11.34
N THR A 121 -15.22 5.12 -10.79
CA THR A 121 -13.90 5.19 -11.43
C THR A 121 -12.85 4.61 -10.49
N ILE A 122 -12.18 3.54 -10.92
CA ILE A 122 -11.03 2.99 -10.19
C ILE A 122 -9.81 3.87 -10.50
N LEU A 123 -9.25 4.50 -9.47
CA LEU A 123 -8.12 5.41 -9.61
C LEU A 123 -6.76 4.77 -9.38
N ALA A 124 -6.74 3.79 -8.49
CA ALA A 124 -5.54 3.05 -8.15
C ALA A 124 -5.96 1.68 -7.64
N GLY A 125 -5.23 0.66 -8.06
CA GLY A 125 -5.44 -0.73 -7.66
C GLY A 125 -4.09 -1.41 -7.65
N VAL A 126 -3.77 -2.08 -6.56
CA VAL A 126 -2.55 -2.88 -6.43
C VAL A 126 -2.87 -4.21 -5.75
N SER A 127 -2.13 -5.23 -6.14
CA SER A 127 -2.27 -6.58 -5.58
C SER A 127 -1.46 -6.75 -4.28
N ASN A 128 -1.75 -7.79 -3.51
CA ASN A 128 -0.87 -8.19 -2.41
C ASN A 128 0.43 -8.79 -2.97
N LEU A 129 1.53 -8.63 -2.25
CA LEU A 129 2.81 -9.23 -2.63
C LEU A 129 2.80 -10.76 -2.43
N VAL A 130 3.13 -11.51 -3.46
CA VAL A 130 3.40 -12.96 -3.37
C VAL A 130 4.89 -13.14 -3.10
N VAL A 131 5.23 -13.47 -1.85
CA VAL A 131 6.62 -13.71 -1.45
C VAL A 131 7.19 -14.95 -2.15
N ASN A 132 8.52 -15.02 -2.29
CA ASN A 132 9.20 -16.14 -2.93
C ASN A 132 10.35 -16.66 -2.06
N THR A 133 10.14 -17.80 -1.39
CA THR A 133 11.09 -18.31 -0.38
C THR A 133 12.48 -18.59 -0.97
N PRO A 134 12.64 -19.29 -2.11
CA PRO A 134 13.95 -19.54 -2.69
C PRO A 134 14.75 -18.26 -2.99
N LEU A 135 14.11 -17.22 -3.53
CA LEU A 135 14.77 -15.95 -3.80
C LEU A 135 15.06 -15.15 -2.52
N MET A 136 14.17 -15.22 -1.51
CA MET A 136 14.41 -14.60 -0.20
C MET A 136 15.60 -15.21 0.51
N ASP A 137 15.76 -16.54 0.45
CA ASP A 137 16.89 -17.23 1.07
C ASP A 137 18.19 -16.96 0.31
N ALA A 138 18.17 -16.97 -1.04
CA ALA A 138 19.34 -16.56 -1.83
C ALA A 138 19.77 -15.10 -1.55
N MET A 139 18.82 -14.17 -1.40
CA MET A 139 19.13 -12.79 -1.04
C MET A 139 19.62 -12.67 0.41
N GLN A 140 19.16 -13.54 1.31
CA GLN A 140 19.64 -13.58 2.68
C GLN A 140 21.12 -13.96 2.71
N ASP A 141 21.52 -15.03 2.02
CA ASP A 141 22.93 -15.46 1.93
C ASP A 141 23.82 -14.33 1.39
N VAL A 142 23.32 -13.58 0.40
CA VAL A 142 24.00 -12.41 -0.14
C VAL A 142 24.16 -11.31 0.92
N TRP A 143 23.10 -10.97 1.65
CA TRP A 143 23.18 -9.97 2.70
C TRP A 143 24.13 -10.39 3.83
N GLU A 144 24.11 -11.66 4.23
CA GLU A 144 25.00 -12.21 5.25
C GLU A 144 26.47 -12.15 4.80
N SER A 145 26.74 -12.40 3.51
CA SER A 145 28.07 -12.24 2.93
C SER A 145 28.52 -10.78 2.83
N LEU A 146 27.61 -9.83 2.59
CA LEU A 146 27.93 -8.41 2.47
C LEU A 146 28.10 -7.74 3.84
N GLY A 147 27.32 -8.17 4.84
CA GLY A 147 27.19 -7.51 6.13
C GLY A 147 26.33 -6.24 6.08
N PRO A 148 26.17 -5.55 7.21
CA PRO A 148 25.46 -4.28 7.29
C PRO A 148 26.18 -3.18 6.48
N PRO A 149 25.49 -2.08 6.12
CA PRO A 149 26.15 -0.96 5.46
C PRO A 149 27.32 -0.39 6.28
N PRO A 150 28.41 0.06 5.64
CA PRO A 150 29.62 0.53 6.31
C PRO A 150 29.45 1.97 6.82
N PHE A 151 28.58 2.16 7.80
CA PHE A 151 28.37 3.47 8.43
C PHE A 151 29.59 3.90 9.25
N ASP A 152 29.94 5.19 9.18
CA ASP A 152 31.03 5.78 9.95
C ASP A 152 30.51 6.69 11.08
N ALA A 153 31.42 7.31 11.82
CA ALA A 153 31.08 8.17 12.95
C ALA A 153 30.22 9.38 12.56
N ALA A 154 30.38 9.92 11.34
CA ALA A 154 29.59 11.05 10.87
C ALA A 154 28.15 10.62 10.58
N ASP A 155 27.95 9.42 10.03
CA ASP A 155 26.62 8.84 9.85
C ASP A 155 25.91 8.63 11.20
N GLN A 156 26.63 8.09 12.19
CA GLN A 156 26.10 7.85 13.54
C GLN A 156 25.68 9.17 14.21
N GLU A 157 26.49 10.23 14.10
CA GLU A 157 26.16 11.56 14.64
C GLU A 157 24.92 12.16 13.95
N PHE A 158 24.85 12.07 12.62
CA PHE A 158 23.69 12.57 11.88
C PHE A 158 22.43 11.78 12.22
N ALA A 159 22.50 10.46 12.30
CA ALA A 159 21.38 9.61 12.68
C ALA A 159 20.92 9.88 14.12
N ALA A 160 21.84 10.18 15.04
CA ALA A 160 21.50 10.60 16.40
C ALA A 160 20.72 11.94 16.42
N LYS A 161 21.08 12.91 15.58
CA LYS A 161 20.33 14.17 15.44
C LYS A 161 18.91 13.94 14.95
N ILE A 162 18.71 13.00 14.02
CA ILE A 162 17.38 12.60 13.58
C ILE A 162 16.62 11.92 14.74
N ARG A 163 17.23 10.94 15.42
CA ARG A 163 16.60 10.24 16.56
C ARG A 163 16.20 11.19 17.68
N ALA A 164 16.93 12.28 17.92
CA ALA A 164 16.56 13.30 18.89
C ALA A 164 15.21 14.00 18.58
N THR A 165 14.70 13.88 17.36
CA THR A 165 13.38 14.40 16.95
C THR A 165 12.25 13.38 17.06
N LEU A 166 12.57 12.14 17.42
CA LEU A 166 11.64 11.03 17.52
C LEU A 166 11.22 10.80 18.96
N THR A 167 10.00 10.32 19.15
CA THR A 167 9.55 9.85 20.46
C THR A 167 10.08 8.45 20.77
N PRO A 168 10.11 8.02 22.04
CA PRO A 168 10.41 6.63 22.38
C PRO A 168 9.50 5.61 21.69
N GLU A 169 8.22 5.95 21.47
CA GLU A 169 7.29 5.04 20.78
C GLU A 169 7.63 4.91 19.28
N ASP A 170 8.09 5.98 18.61
CA ASP A 170 8.53 5.92 17.21
C ASP A 170 9.73 4.97 17.05
N ILE A 171 10.67 5.02 17.99
CA ILE A 171 11.85 4.15 18.03
C ILE A 171 11.41 2.70 18.27
N ALA A 172 10.65 2.46 19.35
CA ALA A 172 10.16 1.14 19.72
C ALA A 172 9.31 0.49 18.61
N ALA A 173 8.51 1.27 17.88
CA ALA A 173 7.68 0.79 16.79
C ALA A 173 8.50 0.17 15.65
N SER A 174 9.68 0.73 15.33
CA SER A 174 10.56 0.17 14.29
C SER A 174 11.11 -1.21 14.69
N TRP A 175 11.52 -1.39 15.94
CA TRP A 175 11.96 -2.70 16.45
C TRP A 175 10.81 -3.71 16.53
N ARG A 176 9.63 -3.26 16.99
CA ARG A 176 8.42 -4.10 17.11
C ARG A 176 7.92 -4.59 15.75
N GLN A 177 8.04 -3.77 14.71
CA GLN A 177 7.67 -4.15 13.33
C GLN A 177 8.48 -5.37 12.87
N GLU A 178 9.78 -5.38 13.16
CA GLU A 178 10.69 -6.48 12.81
C GLU A 178 10.67 -7.64 13.84
N ARG A 179 9.97 -7.43 14.98
CA ARG A 179 9.92 -8.33 16.15
C ARG A 179 11.29 -8.59 16.77
N LEU A 180 12.05 -7.52 16.95
CA LEU A 180 13.37 -7.53 17.57
C LEU A 180 13.34 -6.84 18.93
N ASP A 181 14.24 -7.24 19.82
CA ASP A 181 14.50 -6.51 21.06
C ASP A 181 15.16 -5.17 20.73
N GLU A 182 14.68 -4.12 21.39
CA GLU A 182 15.20 -2.77 21.18
C GLU A 182 16.65 -2.66 21.66
N ARG A 183 17.50 -2.06 20.80
CA ARG A 183 18.89 -1.70 21.12
C ARG A 183 19.05 -0.19 20.98
N ASP A 184 19.86 0.41 21.84
CA ASP A 184 20.19 1.84 21.72
C ASP A 184 21.32 2.07 20.70
N VAL A 185 20.99 1.89 19.43
CA VAL A 185 21.85 2.18 18.29
C VAL A 185 21.08 3.02 17.27
N PRO A 186 21.66 4.11 16.74
CA PRO A 186 20.91 4.98 15.84
C PRO A 186 20.88 4.46 14.40
N LEU A 187 21.76 3.53 14.05
CA LEU A 187 21.84 2.88 12.75
C LEU A 187 22.01 1.36 12.92
N ALA A 188 21.48 0.60 11.97
CA ALA A 188 21.59 -0.85 11.98
C ALA A 188 23.05 -1.28 11.75
N ASP A 189 23.59 -2.03 12.71
CA ASP A 189 24.92 -2.66 12.67
C ASP A 189 24.82 -4.18 12.39
N PHE A 190 23.68 -4.62 11.87
CA PHE A 190 23.37 -6.01 11.56
C PHE A 190 22.42 -6.10 10.36
N VAL A 191 22.35 -7.29 9.77
CA VAL A 191 21.33 -7.65 8.78
C VAL A 191 20.17 -8.31 9.52
N LEU A 192 18.94 -7.96 9.17
CA LEU A 192 17.75 -8.59 9.73
C LEU A 192 17.84 -10.13 9.61
N PRO A 193 17.58 -10.87 10.70
CA PRO A 193 17.65 -12.31 10.68
C PRO A 193 16.54 -12.90 9.80
N ALA A 194 16.86 -13.97 9.09
CA ALA A 194 15.84 -14.72 8.36
C ALA A 194 14.79 -15.31 9.30
N HIS A 195 13.55 -15.36 8.82
CA HIS A 195 12.46 -16.10 9.45
C HIS A 195 11.58 -16.78 8.40
N GLY A 196 10.89 -17.84 8.83
CA GLY A 196 9.95 -18.61 7.99
C GLY A 196 8.50 -18.14 8.07
N GLU A 197 8.19 -17.19 8.94
CA GLU A 197 6.82 -16.71 9.14
C GLU A 197 6.36 -15.84 7.98
N LEU A 198 5.19 -16.16 7.39
CA LEU A 198 4.51 -15.26 6.47
C LEU A 198 3.79 -14.18 7.27
N ARG A 199 4.38 -12.99 7.33
CA ARG A 199 3.80 -11.84 8.02
C ARG A 199 3.11 -10.93 7.02
N GLN A 200 2.00 -10.31 7.42
CA GLN A 200 1.32 -9.31 6.61
C GLN A 200 1.66 -7.91 7.13
N MET A 201 2.23 -7.07 6.27
CA MET A 201 2.46 -5.66 6.56
C MET A 201 1.20 -4.83 6.26
N GLY A 202 1.05 -3.70 6.97
CA GLY A 202 -0.06 -2.77 6.71
C GLY A 202 0.08 -1.95 5.41
N GLY A 203 1.21 -2.06 4.72
CA GLY A 203 1.50 -1.36 3.46
C GLY A 203 0.89 -2.02 2.23
N SER A 204 0.92 -1.28 1.11
CA SER A 204 0.56 -1.76 -0.22
C SER A 204 1.58 -1.24 -1.23
N THR A 205 1.90 -2.04 -2.25
CA THR A 205 2.90 -1.71 -3.28
C THR A 205 2.47 -2.31 -4.63
N ASP A 206 2.77 -1.61 -5.71
CA ASP A 206 2.53 -2.07 -7.09
C ASP A 206 3.49 -3.20 -7.52
N VAL A 207 4.60 -3.39 -6.81
CA VAL A 207 5.44 -4.59 -6.91
C VAL A 207 4.64 -5.86 -6.63
N GLY A 208 3.53 -5.72 -5.88
CA GLY A 208 2.53 -6.77 -5.71
C GLY A 208 2.11 -7.35 -7.06
N ASP A 209 1.69 -6.52 -8.01
CA ASP A 209 1.23 -6.95 -9.33
C ASP A 209 2.30 -7.74 -10.11
N VAL A 210 3.57 -7.32 -10.03
CA VAL A 210 4.70 -8.04 -10.64
C VAL A 210 4.89 -9.41 -10.01
N SER A 211 4.79 -9.50 -8.68
CA SER A 211 5.00 -10.75 -7.93
C SER A 211 3.97 -11.85 -8.22
N TRP A 212 2.79 -11.48 -8.75
CA TRP A 212 1.79 -12.44 -9.22
C TRP A 212 2.15 -13.08 -10.57
N VAL A 213 3.06 -12.47 -11.34
CA VAL A 213 3.41 -12.90 -12.70
C VAL A 213 4.77 -13.57 -12.73
N VAL A 214 5.75 -13.05 -11.99
CA VAL A 214 7.13 -13.54 -11.97
C VAL A 214 7.67 -13.67 -10.55
N PRO A 215 8.53 -14.66 -10.25
CA PRO A 215 9.19 -14.76 -8.96
C PRO A 215 9.89 -13.45 -8.60
N THR A 216 9.56 -12.92 -7.42
CA THR A 216 9.96 -11.57 -7.00
C THR A 216 10.50 -11.60 -5.58
N VAL A 217 11.54 -10.81 -5.32
CA VAL A 217 12.13 -10.58 -3.98
C VAL A 217 12.50 -9.11 -3.85
N GLN A 218 12.43 -8.57 -2.64
CA GLN A 218 12.76 -7.17 -2.35
C GLN A 218 13.77 -7.10 -1.20
N ALA A 219 14.67 -6.12 -1.27
CA ALA A 219 15.63 -5.83 -0.22
C ALA A 219 15.19 -4.61 0.58
N TYR A 220 15.27 -4.71 1.90
CA TYR A 220 15.29 -3.55 2.78
C TYR A 220 16.69 -2.94 2.80
N GLY A 221 16.75 -1.62 2.65
CA GLY A 221 17.98 -0.86 2.83
C GLY A 221 17.93 -0.05 4.09
N ALA A 222 18.92 -0.23 4.97
CA ALA A 222 19.17 0.71 6.06
C ALA A 222 19.63 2.04 5.46
N THR A 223 18.68 2.92 5.20
CA THR A 223 18.91 4.27 4.62
C THR A 223 18.40 5.37 5.54
N LEU A 224 17.87 4.99 6.70
CA LEU A 224 17.21 5.86 7.66
C LEU A 224 17.75 5.53 9.06
N ALA A 225 17.83 6.54 9.94
CA ALA A 225 18.06 6.34 11.36
C ALA A 225 16.94 5.48 11.98
N ILE A 226 17.30 4.54 12.84
CA ILE A 226 16.35 3.62 13.49
C ILE A 226 15.32 4.40 14.31
N GLY A 227 14.05 4.13 14.04
CA GLY A 227 12.90 4.84 14.61
C GLY A 227 12.20 5.74 13.62
N THR A 228 12.80 6.00 12.45
CA THR A 228 12.18 6.84 11.43
C THR A 228 10.95 6.14 10.85
N GLN A 229 9.77 6.70 11.12
CA GLN A 229 8.52 6.25 10.51
C GLN A 229 8.39 6.76 9.07
N LEU A 230 7.90 5.90 8.17
CA LEU A 230 7.71 6.26 6.76
C LEU A 230 6.65 7.37 6.59
N HIS A 231 6.75 8.13 5.50
CA HIS A 231 5.87 9.26 5.17
C HIS A 231 5.93 10.46 6.13
N THR A 232 7.09 10.67 6.78
CA THR A 232 7.34 11.80 7.66
C THR A 232 8.39 12.75 7.07
N TRP A 233 8.50 13.97 7.61
CA TRP A 233 9.52 14.93 7.17
C TRP A 233 10.94 14.43 7.50
N GLN A 234 11.10 13.59 8.53
CA GLN A 234 12.37 12.97 8.89
C GLN A 234 12.89 12.06 7.75
N VAL A 235 12.02 11.39 7.00
CA VAL A 235 12.44 10.64 5.80
C VAL A 235 13.01 11.59 4.74
N VAL A 236 12.34 12.71 4.50
CA VAL A 236 12.78 13.71 3.50
C VAL A 236 14.11 14.34 3.90
N ALA A 237 14.31 14.62 5.19
CA ALA A 237 15.53 15.20 5.73
C ALA A 237 16.77 14.30 5.56
N GLN A 238 16.58 12.98 5.49
CA GLN A 238 17.66 12.00 5.41
C GLN A 238 17.92 11.47 4.00
N GLY A 239 16.93 11.51 3.10
CA GLY A 239 16.96 10.78 1.84
C GLY A 239 18.07 11.13 0.84
N LYS A 240 18.80 12.24 1.06
CA LYS A 240 19.97 12.66 0.26
C LYS A 240 21.28 12.71 1.06
N SER A 241 21.28 12.18 2.27
CA SER A 241 22.46 12.14 3.13
C SER A 241 23.48 11.09 2.65
N GLU A 242 24.73 11.25 3.08
CA GLU A 242 25.79 10.25 2.83
C GLU A 242 25.43 8.88 3.40
N LEU A 243 24.80 8.83 4.59
CA LEU A 243 24.28 7.60 5.18
C LEU A 243 23.29 6.88 4.24
N ALA A 244 22.39 7.64 3.59
CA ALA A 244 21.38 7.09 2.71
C ALA A 244 22.03 6.55 1.44
N HIS A 245 23.06 7.21 0.92
CA HIS A 245 23.86 6.72 -0.20
C HIS A 245 24.61 5.42 0.15
N LYS A 246 25.23 5.31 1.33
CA LYS A 246 25.89 4.08 1.79
C LYS A 246 24.92 2.90 1.90
N GLY A 247 23.74 3.15 2.48
CA GLY A 247 22.64 2.18 2.52
C GLY A 247 22.19 1.76 1.13
N MET A 248 21.96 2.73 0.24
CA MET A 248 21.54 2.50 -1.15
C MET A 248 22.56 1.66 -1.94
N VAL A 249 23.85 1.96 -1.81
CA VAL A 249 24.92 1.19 -2.47
C VAL A 249 24.96 -0.26 -1.96
N SER A 250 24.73 -0.47 -0.66
CA SER A 250 24.69 -1.81 -0.07
C SER A 250 23.51 -2.62 -0.61
N VAL A 251 22.32 -2.01 -0.71
CA VAL A 251 21.14 -2.62 -1.35
C VAL A 251 21.39 -2.92 -2.82
N ALA A 252 22.01 -2.00 -3.56
CA ALA A 252 22.30 -2.20 -4.98
C ALA A 252 23.22 -3.41 -5.20
N LYS A 253 24.23 -3.60 -4.34
CA LYS A 253 25.08 -4.79 -4.33
C LYS A 253 24.28 -6.06 -4.01
N ALA A 254 23.41 -6.02 -3.00
CA ALA A 254 22.58 -7.16 -2.62
C ALA A 254 21.64 -7.59 -3.76
N MET A 255 20.97 -6.63 -4.40
CA MET A 255 20.11 -6.88 -5.57
C MET A 255 20.89 -7.43 -6.75
N ALA A 256 22.05 -6.84 -7.07
CA ALA A 256 22.89 -7.28 -8.19
C ALA A 256 23.42 -8.72 -7.99
N ALA A 257 23.94 -9.02 -6.80
CA ALA A 257 24.45 -10.36 -6.47
C ALA A 257 23.32 -11.41 -6.43
N THR A 258 22.13 -11.05 -5.92
CA THR A 258 20.95 -11.95 -5.98
C THR A 258 20.53 -12.20 -7.42
N GLY A 259 20.54 -11.16 -8.27
CA GLY A 259 20.27 -11.30 -9.70
C GLY A 259 21.27 -12.20 -10.40
N LEU A 260 22.56 -12.07 -10.08
CA LEU A 260 23.62 -12.94 -10.60
C LEU A 260 23.39 -14.40 -10.17
N ALA A 261 23.12 -14.65 -8.89
CA ALA A 261 22.82 -15.99 -8.38
C ALA A 261 21.62 -16.63 -9.11
N ALA A 262 20.57 -15.85 -9.40
CA ALA A 262 19.43 -16.33 -10.17
C ALA A 262 19.77 -16.59 -11.65
N LEU A 263 20.65 -15.80 -12.27
CA LEU A 263 21.08 -16.02 -13.65
C LEU A 263 21.94 -17.28 -13.80
N GLU A 264 22.84 -17.53 -12.83
CA GLU A 264 23.81 -18.63 -12.89
C GLU A 264 23.21 -19.98 -12.46
N SER A 265 22.19 -19.98 -11.60
CA SER A 265 21.59 -21.21 -11.05
C SER A 265 20.24 -21.54 -11.68
N GLU A 266 20.21 -22.55 -12.56
CA GLU A 266 18.95 -23.13 -13.07
C GLU A 266 18.08 -23.69 -11.94
N GLN A 267 18.69 -24.35 -10.97
CA GLN A 267 18.00 -24.90 -9.80
C GLN A 267 17.26 -23.81 -9.00
N LEU A 268 17.89 -22.66 -8.77
CA LEU A 268 17.25 -21.54 -8.08
C LEU A 268 16.06 -21.00 -8.87
N ARG A 269 16.20 -20.85 -10.20
CA ARG A 269 15.10 -20.41 -11.07
C ARG A 269 13.92 -21.38 -11.03
N GLU A 270 14.18 -22.68 -11.14
CA GLU A 270 13.14 -23.71 -11.08
C GLU A 270 12.42 -23.71 -9.73
N ALA A 271 13.18 -23.65 -8.62
CA ALA A 271 12.63 -23.58 -7.28
C ALA A 271 11.76 -22.33 -7.09
N ALA A 272 12.24 -21.17 -7.56
CA ALA A 272 11.52 -19.90 -7.47
C ALA A 272 10.19 -19.96 -8.24
N TRP A 273 10.19 -20.51 -9.46
CA TRP A 273 8.96 -20.72 -10.24
C TRP A 273 8.01 -21.74 -9.60
N ALA A 274 8.54 -22.83 -9.04
CA ALA A 274 7.74 -23.82 -8.33
C ALA A 274 7.06 -23.22 -7.09
N ASP A 275 7.78 -22.39 -6.31
CA ASP A 275 7.23 -21.72 -5.13
C ASP A 275 6.12 -20.73 -5.51
N LEU A 276 6.31 -19.93 -6.57
CA LEU A 276 5.27 -19.02 -7.06
C LEU A 276 4.01 -19.80 -7.48
N ARG A 277 4.14 -20.84 -8.31
CA ARG A 277 2.99 -21.66 -8.74
C ARG A 277 2.25 -22.29 -7.56
N LYS A 278 3.00 -22.77 -6.56
CA LYS A 278 2.43 -23.33 -5.31
C LYS A 278 1.63 -22.29 -4.55
N ARG A 279 2.14 -21.06 -4.41
CA ARG A 279 1.49 -19.97 -3.68
C ARG A 279 0.24 -19.44 -4.37
N LEU A 280 0.27 -19.36 -5.69
CA LEU A 280 -0.90 -18.95 -6.49
C LEU A 280 -2.03 -19.98 -6.46
N LYS A 281 -1.75 -21.26 -6.16
CA LYS A 281 -2.78 -22.32 -6.06
C LYS A 281 -3.71 -22.39 -7.29
N GLY A 282 -3.15 -22.14 -8.48
CA GLY A 282 -3.89 -22.12 -9.74
C GLY A 282 -4.68 -20.82 -10.02
N GLN A 283 -4.59 -19.81 -9.16
CA GLN A 283 -5.19 -18.51 -9.41
C GLN A 283 -4.41 -17.73 -10.48
N ALA A 284 -5.13 -17.16 -11.44
CA ALA A 284 -4.55 -16.25 -12.42
C ALA A 284 -4.44 -14.84 -11.85
N TYR A 285 -3.41 -14.10 -12.27
CA TYR A 285 -3.33 -12.67 -12.02
C TYR A 285 -4.46 -11.94 -12.76
N ILE A 286 -5.21 -11.12 -12.03
CA ILE A 286 -6.22 -10.21 -12.58
C ILE A 286 -5.91 -8.83 -12.03
N SER A 287 -5.53 -7.90 -12.90
CA SER A 287 -5.25 -6.54 -12.45
C SER A 287 -6.48 -5.94 -11.78
N PRO A 288 -6.35 -5.32 -10.59
CA PRO A 288 -7.44 -4.57 -9.97
C PRO A 288 -7.76 -3.28 -10.73
N MET A 289 -6.91 -2.88 -11.68
CA MET A 289 -7.17 -1.76 -12.59
C MET A 289 -7.93 -2.25 -13.84
N PRO A 290 -8.90 -1.49 -14.35
CA PRO A 290 -9.54 -1.81 -15.62
C PRO A 290 -8.53 -1.88 -16.78
N ALA A 291 -8.78 -2.75 -17.76
CA ALA A 291 -7.96 -2.84 -18.96
C ALA A 291 -7.96 -1.51 -19.74
N GLY A 292 -6.80 -1.12 -20.27
CA GLY A 292 -6.64 0.14 -21.01
C GLY A 292 -6.66 1.40 -20.14
N THR A 293 -6.64 1.27 -18.80
CA THR A 293 -6.50 2.44 -17.93
C THR A 293 -5.17 3.14 -18.18
N GLU A 294 -5.22 4.42 -18.52
CA GLU A 294 -4.03 5.27 -18.60
C GLU A 294 -3.77 5.97 -17.26
N PRO A 295 -2.49 6.22 -16.90
CA PRO A 295 -2.18 7.04 -15.74
C PRO A 295 -2.81 8.43 -15.90
N PRO A 296 -3.39 9.03 -14.85
CA PRO A 296 -4.06 10.32 -14.95
C PRO A 296 -3.04 11.48 -14.94
N VAL A 297 -2.05 11.45 -15.85
CA VAL A 297 -0.92 12.40 -15.91
C VAL A 297 -1.42 13.85 -15.98
N ALA A 298 -2.44 14.11 -16.81
CA ALA A 298 -3.02 15.45 -16.97
C ALA A 298 -3.63 16.00 -15.67
N ALA A 299 -4.23 15.15 -14.84
CA ALA A 299 -4.81 15.56 -13.56
C ALA A 299 -3.74 15.80 -12.48
N MET A 300 -2.57 15.16 -12.59
CA MET A 300 -1.45 15.36 -11.65
C MET A 300 -0.60 16.59 -11.96
N THR A 301 -0.70 17.16 -13.16
CA THR A 301 0.06 18.35 -13.58
C THR A 301 -0.63 19.68 -13.26
N VAL A 302 -1.88 19.66 -12.82
CA VAL A 302 -2.59 20.87 -12.38
C VAL A 302 -2.21 21.14 -10.92
N LYS A 303 -1.34 22.14 -10.71
CA LYS A 303 -0.99 22.67 -9.39
C LYS A 303 -2.04 23.65 -8.89
#